data_AF-A0ABD7URY5-F1
#
_entry.id   AF-A0ABD7URY5-F1
#
_cell.length_a   1.000
_cell.length_b   1.000
_cell.length_c   1.000
_cell.angle_alpha   90.00
_cell.angle_beta   90.00
_cell.angle_gamma   90.00
#
_symmetry.space_group_name_H-M   'P 1'
#
loop_
_entity.id
_entity.type
_entity.pdbx_description
1 polymer ?
#
loop_
_entity_poly.entity_id
_entity_poly.type
_entity_poly.pdbx_seq_one_letter_code
_entity_poly.pdbx_strand_id
1 'polypeptide(L)' 'MSSQDKVIKTQAKTIETMANELALLREQVAYLTQKLYGKSSEKAMPMTGQLSLFDQDQLPEEADDLPSRNRRHYL' A
#
# COMPACT_ATOMS: atom_id res chain seq x y z
N MET A 1 -43.70 -16.73 -17.51
CA MET A 1 -42.70 -16.53 -16.43
C MET A 1 -43.34 -15.72 -15.32
N SER A 2 -43.21 -16.16 -14.08
CA SER A 2 -43.86 -15.52 -12.93
C SER A 2 -43.24 -14.13 -12.67
N SER A 3 -43.95 -13.26 -11.95
CA SER A 3 -43.42 -11.96 -11.54
C SER A 3 -42.14 -12.11 -10.71
N GLN A 4 -42.07 -13.18 -9.91
CA GLN A 4 -40.94 -13.51 -9.05
C GLN A 4 -39.69 -13.89 -9.87
N ASP A 5 -39.86 -14.64 -10.97
CA ASP A 5 -38.76 -15.02 -11.87
C ASP A 5 -38.10 -13.78 -12.51
N LYS A 6 -38.90 -12.75 -12.81
CA LYS A 6 -38.40 -11.50 -13.39
C LYS A 6 -37.56 -10.73 -12.36
N VAL A 7 -38.05 -10.64 -11.12
CA VAL A 7 -37.34 -9.98 -10.01
C VAL A 7 -36.01 -10.68 -9.74
N ILE A 8 -36.01 -12.01 -9.67
CA ILE A 8 -34.79 -12.82 -9.46
C ILE A 8 -33.78 -12.56 -10.58
N LYS A 9 -34.21 -12.56 -11.84
CA LYS A 9 -33.33 -12.27 -12.99
C LYS A 9 -32.75 -10.86 -12.94
N THR A 10 -33.55 -9.86 -12.57
CA THR A 10 -33.05 -8.48 -12.45
C THR A 10 -32.04 -8.36 -11.32
N GLN A 11 -32.32 -8.95 -10.16
CA GLN A 11 -31.42 -8.92 -9.01
C GLN A 11 -30.10 -9.64 -9.31
N ALA A 12 -30.14 -10.80 -9.98
CA ALA A 12 -28.94 -11.52 -10.39
C ALA A 12 -28.03 -10.66 -11.30
N LYS A 13 -28.62 -9.97 -12.29
CA LYS A 13 -27.87 -9.05 -13.16
C LYS A 13 -27.26 -7.88 -12.40
N THR A 14 -28.01 -7.31 -11.45
CA THR A 14 -27.50 -6.23 -10.61
C THR A 14 -26.34 -6.70 -9.74
N ILE A 15 -26.44 -7.89 -9.14
CA ILE A 15 -25.35 -8.48 -8.35
C ILE A 15 -24.11 -8.70 -9.20
N GLU A 16 -24.25 -9.26 -10.40
CA GLU A 16 -23.14 -9.48 -11.33
C GLU A 16 -22.45 -8.17 -11.70
N THR A 17 -23.22 -7.13 -12.01
CA THR A 17 -22.69 -5.81 -12.36
C THR A 17 -21.92 -5.20 -11.19
N MET A 18 -22.50 -5.23 -9.98
CA MET A 18 -21.84 -4.72 -8.77
C MET A 18 -20.57 -5.51 -8.42
N ALA A 19 -20.57 -6.83 -8.63
CA ALA A 19 -19.39 -7.66 -8.38
C ALA A 19 -18.23 -7.30 -9.33
N ASN A 20 -18.54 -7.06 -10.61
CA ASN A 20 -17.55 -6.63 -11.60
C ASN A 20 -16.96 -5.25 -11.28
N GLU A 21 -17.82 -4.29 -10.92
CA GLU A 21 -17.37 -2.95 -10.50
C GLU A 21 -16.48 -3.01 -9.26
N LEU A 22 -16.85 -3.83 -8.28
CA LEU A 22 -16.07 -4.01 -7.06
C LEU A 22 -14.70 -4.66 -7.34
N ALA A 23 -14.64 -5.64 -8.24
CA ALA A 23 -13.38 -6.25 -8.68
C ALA A 23 -12.47 -5.20 -9.34
N LEU A 24 -13.01 -4.42 -10.28
CA LEU A 24 -12.28 -3.34 -10.96
C LEU A 24 -11.75 -2.29 -9.98
N LEU A 25 -12.57 -1.87 -9.02
CA LEU A 25 -12.15 -0.90 -7.99
C LEU A 25 -11.00 -1.45 -7.13
N ARG A 26 -11.03 -2.74 -6.78
CA ARG A 26 -9.92 -3.36 -6.04
C ARG A 26 -8.62 -3.37 -6.85
N GLU A 27 -8.69 -3.65 -8.15
CA GLU A 27 -7.53 -3.58 -9.04
C GLU A 27 -6.96 -2.17 -9.14
N GLN A 28 -7.84 -1.16 -9.27
CA GLN A 28 -7.40 0.24 -9.32
C GLN A 28 -6.74 0.69 -8.02
N VAL A 29 -7.31 0.31 -6.87
CA VAL A 29 -6.70 0.59 -5.56
C VAL A 29 -5.33 -0.07 -5.49
N ALA A 30 -5.21 -1.35 -5.84
CA ALA A 30 -3.92 -2.04 -5.83
C ALA A 30 -2.89 -1.35 -6.74
N TYR A 31 -3.27 -0.98 -7.95
CA TYR A 31 -2.40 -0.27 -8.89
C TYR A 31 -1.93 1.09 -8.35
N LEU A 32 -2.85 1.89 -7.83
CA LEU A 32 -2.52 3.22 -7.30
C LEU A 32 -1.68 3.11 -6.02
N THR A 33 -1.97 2.15 -5.14
CA THR A 33 -1.15 1.85 -3.96
C THR A 33 0.26 1.44 -4.38
N GLN A 34 0.41 0.57 -5.37
CA GLN A 34 1.72 0.23 -5.92
C GLN A 34 2.40 1.42 -6.60
N LYS A 35 1.66 2.34 -7.22
CA LYS A 35 2.26 3.52 -7.83
C LYS A 35 2.77 4.53 -6.79
N LEU A 36 2.06 4.69 -5.68
CA LEU A 36 2.40 5.62 -4.60
C LEU A 36 3.49 5.07 -3.68
N TYR A 37 3.42 3.79 -3.34
CA TYR A 37 4.26 3.15 -2.32
C TYR A 37 5.07 1.97 -2.85
N GLY A 38 4.83 1.54 -4.08
CA GLY A 38 5.69 0.55 -4.72
C GLY A 38 7.07 1.16 -4.87
N LYS A 39 8.06 0.42 -4.39
CA LYS A 39 9.48 0.80 -4.46
C LYS A 39 9.75 1.23 -5.90
N SER A 40 10.04 2.51 -6.11
CA SER A 40 10.66 2.96 -7.34
C SER A 40 11.89 2.08 -7.50
N SER A 41 11.89 1.23 -8.53
CA SER A 41 13.08 0.47 -8.93
C SER A 41 14.07 1.46 -9.55
N GLU A 42 14.43 2.52 -8.84
CA GLU A 42 15.76 3.06 -8.94
C GLU A 42 16.64 1.91 -8.45
N LYS A 43 17.10 1.08 -9.38
CA LYS A 43 18.23 0.21 -9.14
C LYS A 43 19.34 1.18 -8.77
N ALA A 44 19.51 1.44 -7.47
CA ALA A 44 20.69 2.10 -6.96
C ALA A 44 21.82 1.20 -7.46
N MET A 45 22.52 1.64 -8.53
CA MET A 45 23.76 0.97 -8.88
C MET A 45 24.59 1.06 -7.61
N PRO A 46 25.06 -0.08 -7.05
CA PRO A 46 25.86 -0.04 -5.84
C PRO A 46 27.11 0.76 -6.16
N MET A 47 27.11 2.03 -5.77
CA MET A 47 28.27 2.89 -5.89
C MET A 47 29.27 2.35 -4.89
N THR A 48 30.36 1.81 -5.39
CA THR A 48 31.42 1.23 -4.56
C THR A 48 31.92 2.30 -3.59
N GLY A 49 31.78 2.03 -2.29
CA GLY A 49 32.19 2.94 -1.21
C GLY A 49 31.09 3.82 -0.61
N GLN A 50 29.83 3.72 -1.05
CA GLN A 50 28.71 4.42 -0.41
C GLN A 50 27.99 3.50 0.60
N LEU A 51 27.87 3.95 1.85
CA LEU A 51 27.01 3.35 2.87
C LEU A 51 25.55 3.69 2.54
N SER A 52 24.71 2.68 2.31
CA SER A 52 23.26 2.88 2.19
C SER A 52 22.67 3.11 3.58
N LEU A 53 22.05 4.28 3.78
CA LEU A 53 21.36 4.63 5.03
C LEU A 53 20.00 3.92 5.17
N PHE A 54 19.52 3.28 4.10
CA PHE A 54 18.22 2.61 4.04
C PHE A 54 18.33 1.08 4.01
N ASP A 55 19.56 0.54 3.95
CA ASP A 55 19.84 -0.90 4.11
C ASP A 55 20.03 -1.28 5.58
N GLN A 56 19.29 -0.63 6.49
CA GLN A 56 19.14 -1.15 7.84
C GLN A 56 18.18 -2.33 7.75
N ASP A 57 18.77 -3.52 7.60
CA ASP A 57 18.16 -4.79 7.97
C ASP A 57 17.35 -4.59 9.25
N GLN A 58 16.11 -5.09 9.21
CA GLN A 58 15.10 -5.03 10.26
C GLN A 58 15.75 -5.01 11.65
N LEU A 59 15.81 -3.82 12.26
CA LEU A 59 16.16 -3.70 13.67
C LEU A 59 15.10 -4.51 14.44
N PRO A 60 15.50 -5.39 15.37
CA PRO A 60 14.54 -6.02 16.25
C PRO A 60 13.79 -4.89 16.97
N GLU A 61 12.45 -4.92 16.89
CA GLU A 61 11.60 -4.14 17.79
C GLU A 61 12.05 -4.49 19.21
N GLU A 62 12.83 -3.65 19.87
CA GLU A 62 12.83 -3.39 21.31
C GLU A 62 13.79 -2.23 21.61
N ALA A 63 13.22 -1.06 21.88
CA ALA A 63 13.50 -0.28 23.09
C ALA A 63 12.96 1.14 22.90
N ASP A 64 11.84 1.40 23.57
CA ASP A 64 11.40 2.71 23.99
C ASP A 64 12.58 3.56 24.52
N ASP A 65 12.98 4.62 23.81
CA ASP A 65 13.35 5.91 24.43
C ASP A 65 13.73 6.98 23.38
N LEU A 66 12.79 7.88 23.09
CA LEU A 66 13.04 9.23 22.56
C LEU A 66 13.07 10.22 23.76
N PRO A 67 13.64 11.45 23.65
CA PRO A 67 14.98 11.84 23.27
C PRO A 67 15.64 12.75 24.36
N SER A 68 16.92 12.58 24.69
CA SER A 68 17.62 13.60 25.51
C SER A 68 18.21 14.69 24.61
N ARG A 69 17.45 15.79 24.51
CA ARG A 69 17.80 17.07 23.88
C ARG A 69 19.12 17.59 24.45
N ASN A 70 20.24 17.30 23.79
CA ASN A 70 21.57 17.71 24.25
C ASN A 70 21.74 19.22 24.07
N ARG A 71 21.54 19.93 25.19
CA ARG A 71 21.79 21.35 25.40
C ARG A 71 23.31 21.58 25.40
N ARG A 72 23.89 22.09 24.31
CA ARG A 72 25.25 22.66 24.31
C ARG A 72 25.27 23.91 23.43
N HIS A 73 25.07 25.08 24.05
CA HIS A 73 26.13 26.02 24.46
C HIS A 73 26.71 26.80 23.27
N TYR A 74 26.16 27.99 23.05
CA TYR A 74 26.76 29.03 22.21
C TYR A 74 27.97 29.62 22.95
N LEU A 75 29.13 29.62 22.29
CA LEU A 75 30.18 30.62 22.50
C LEU A 75 30.08 31.63 21.34
#